data_AF-A0A509EEK5-F1
#
_entry.id   AF-A0A509EEK5-F1
#
_cell.length_a   1.000
_cell.length_b   1.000
_cell.length_c   1.000
_cell.angle_alpha   90.00
_cell.angle_beta   90.00
_cell.angle_gamma   90.00
#
_symmetry.space_group_name_H-M   'P 1'
#
loop_
_entity.id
_entity.type
_entity.pdbx_description
1 polymer ?
#
loop_
_entity_poly.entity_id
_entity_poly.type
_entity_poly.pdbx_seq_one_letter_code
_entity_poly.pdbx_strand_id
1 'polypeptide(L)' 'MLIFALLFAALGAFGVYVGLDRIDVTLGRFNEFGVAHYGWGLALNGFALAAFFAFLWRERARRRRI' A
#
# COMPACT_ATOMS: atom_id res chain seq x y z
N MET A 1 8.94 8.60 -10.23
CA MET A 1 8.81 8.73 -8.77
C MET A 1 7.35 8.89 -8.38
N LEU A 2 6.63 9.89 -8.88
CA LEU A 2 5.20 10.07 -8.59
C LEU A 2 4.33 8.86 -8.99
N ILE A 3 4.55 8.28 -10.18
CA ILE A 3 3.82 7.08 -10.64
C ILE A 3 4.01 5.91 -9.66
N PHE A 4 5.24 5.67 -9.19
CA PHE A 4 5.50 4.64 -8.17
C PHE A 4 4.81 4.96 -6.85
N ALA A 5 4.82 6.23 -6.42
CA ALA A 5 4.09 6.63 -5.21
C ALA A 5 2.59 6.32 -5.31
N LEU A 6 1.97 6.59 -6.46
CA LEU A 6 0.56 6.30 -6.72
C LEU A 6 0.29 4.79 -6.79
N LEU A 7 1.16 4.02 -7.45
CA LEU A 7 1.05 2.56 -7.52
C LEU A 7 1.13 1.92 -6.12
N PHE A 8 2.09 2.33 -5.31
CA PHE A 8 2.25 1.81 -3.95
C PHE A 8 1.15 2.31 -3.00
N ALA A 9 0.59 3.50 -3.23
CA ALA A 9 -0.58 3.98 -2.49
C ALA A 9 -1.82 3.15 -2.82
N ALA A 10 -2.03 2.82 -4.10
CA ALA A 10 -3.11 1.94 -4.52
C ALA A 10 -2.93 0.51 -3.97
N LEU A 11 -1.70 0.00 -3.96
CA LEU A 11 -1.37 -1.28 -3.33
C LEU A 11 -1.63 -1.25 -1.80
N GLY A 12 -1.31 -0.14 -1.15
CA GLY A 12 -1.60 0.07 0.26
C GLY A 12 -3.10 0.04 0.56
N ALA A 13 -3.89 0.76 -0.24
CA ALA A 13 -5.35 0.77 -0.15
C ALA A 13 -5.96 -0.61 -0.43
N PHE A 14 -5.40 -1.35 -1.40
CA PHE A 14 -5.77 -2.74 -1.67
C PHE A 14 -5.45 -3.65 -0.47
N GLY A 15 -4.29 -3.48 0.18
CA GLY A 15 -3.95 -4.17 1.41
C GLY A 15 -4.95 -3.90 2.55
N VAL A 16 -5.43 -2.66 2.71
CA VAL A 16 -6.48 -2.33 3.68
C VAL A 16 -7.79 -3.04 3.33
N TYR A 17 -8.17 -3.05 2.05
CA TYR A 17 -9.35 -3.77 1.60
C TYR A 17 -9.28 -5.28 1.93
N VAL A 18 -8.11 -5.89 1.72
CA VAL A 18 -7.82 -7.30 2.11
C VAL A 18 -7.86 -7.46 3.64
N GLY A 19 -7.24 -6.54 4.40
CA GLY A 19 -7.11 -6.60 5.85
C GLY A 19 -8.42 -6.36 6.62
N LEU A 20 -9.40 -5.73 5.98
CA LEU A 20 -10.76 -5.57 6.50
C LEU A 20 -11.66 -6.80 6.24
N ASP A 21 -11.06 -7.91 5.80
CA ASP A 21 -11.74 -9.20 5.56
C ASP A 21 -12.88 -9.12 4.53
N ARG A 22 -12.82 -8.13 3.62
CA ARG A 22 -13.80 -7.96 2.54
C ARG A 22 -13.67 -9.02 1.43
N ILE A 23 -12.75 -9.98 1.58
CA ILE A 23 -12.47 -11.08 0.65
C ILE A 23 -13.12 -12.40 1.14
N ASP A 24 -14.13 -12.27 2.00
CA ASP A 24 -14.89 -13.38 2.58
C ASP A 24 -15.64 -14.26 1.54
N VAL A 25 -15.79 -13.80 0.29
CA VAL A 25 -16.72 -14.42 -0.67
C VAL A 25 -16.16 -15.68 -1.36
N THR A 26 -14.84 -15.95 -1.30
CA THR A 26 -14.25 -17.02 -2.15
C THR A 26 -13.23 -17.97 -1.51
N LEU A 27 -12.66 -17.68 -0.32
CA LEU A 27 -11.49 -18.43 0.18
C LEU A 27 -11.77 -19.46 1.29
N GLY A 28 -13.00 -19.57 1.78
CA GLY A 28 -13.38 -20.58 2.77
C GLY A 28 -12.82 -20.27 4.17
N ARG A 29 -13.66 -20.49 5.19
CA ARG A 29 -13.49 -20.14 6.62
C ARG A 29 -12.22 -20.62 7.35
N PHE A 30 -11.24 -21.19 6.66
CA PHE A 30 -10.04 -21.79 7.25
C PHE A 30 -8.80 -20.89 7.26
N ASN A 31 -8.84 -19.68 6.66
CA ASN A 31 -7.65 -18.79 6.60
C ASN A 31 -7.95 -17.28 6.79
N GLU A 32 -9.07 -16.95 7.43
CA GLU A 32 -9.52 -15.55 7.66
C GLU A 32 -8.45 -14.73 8.39
N PHE A 33 -7.83 -15.28 9.44
CA PHE A 33 -6.76 -14.61 10.19
C PHE A 33 -5.49 -14.40 9.35
N GLY A 34 -5.04 -15.40 8.59
CA GLY A 34 -3.82 -15.31 7.81
C GLY A 34 -3.90 -14.27 6.68
N VAL A 35 -5.03 -14.24 5.98
CA VAL A 35 -5.28 -13.30 4.88
C VAL A 35 -5.44 -11.87 5.40
N ALA A 36 -6.16 -11.67 6.49
CA ALA A 36 -6.32 -10.35 7.09
C ALA A 36 -4.97 -9.76 7.55
N HIS A 37 -4.14 -10.54 8.25
CA HIS A 37 -2.81 -10.11 8.67
C HIS A 37 -1.88 -9.81 7.48
N TYR A 38 -1.94 -10.63 6.43
CA TYR A 38 -1.21 -10.37 5.18
C TYR A 38 -1.67 -9.06 4.52
N GLY A 39 -2.99 -8.80 4.49
CA GLY A 39 -3.56 -7.55 3.99
C GLY A 39 -3.04 -6.32 4.73
N TRP A 40 -3.05 -6.35 6.07
CA TRP A 40 -2.47 -5.28 6.89
C TRP A 40 -0.97 -5.10 6.67
N GLY A 41 -0.22 -6.21 6.52
CA GLY A 41 1.20 -6.15 6.15
C GLY A 41 1.42 -5.48 4.79
N LEU A 42 0.64 -5.86 3.79
CA LEU A 42 0.69 -5.26 2.45
C LEU A 42 0.33 -3.77 2.49
N ALA A 43 -0.68 -3.39 3.28
CA ALA A 43 -1.11 -2.01 3.46
C ALA A 43 0.04 -1.14 3.99
N LEU A 44 0.68 -1.61 5.06
CA LEU A 44 1.74 -0.89 5.76
C LEU A 44 2.97 -0.69 4.87
N ASN A 45 3.39 -1.75 4.16
CA ASN A 45 4.49 -1.69 3.22
C ASN A 45 4.18 -0.80 2.00
N GLY A 46 2.96 -0.91 1.45
CA GLY A 46 2.50 -0.09 0.34
C GLY A 46 2.51 1.40 0.67
N PHE A 47 1.93 1.80 1.81
CA PHE A 47 1.93 3.20 2.23
C PHE A 47 3.33 3.73 2.59
N ALA A 48 4.18 2.91 3.20
CA ALA A 48 5.57 3.30 3.49
C ALA A 48 6.35 3.62 2.21
N LEU A 49 6.26 2.74 1.20
CA LEU A 49 6.90 2.96 -0.10
C LEU A 49 6.29 4.16 -0.83
N ALA A 50 4.97 4.33 -0.78
CA ALA A 50 4.31 5.49 -1.35
C ALA A 50 4.82 6.81 -0.77
N ALA A 51 4.91 6.90 0.56
CA ALA A 51 5.44 8.06 1.27
C ALA A 51 6.91 8.32 0.90
N PHE A 52 7.72 7.27 0.83
CA PHE A 52 9.13 7.37 0.43
C PHE A 52 9.30 7.93 -0.99
N PHE A 53 8.55 7.40 -1.97
CA PHE A 53 8.63 7.90 -3.35
C PHE A 53 8.07 9.32 -3.51
N ALA A 54 7.02 9.68 -2.75
CA ALA A 54 6.51 11.04 -2.70
C ALA A 54 7.54 12.02 -2.10
N PHE A 55 8.24 11.61 -1.05
CA PHE A 55 9.33 12.38 -0.46
C PHE A 55 10.48 12.61 -1.44
N LEU A 56 10.98 11.56 -2.10
CA LEU A 56 12.03 11.68 -3.11
C LEU A 56 11.61 12.58 -4.29
N TRP A 57 10.36 12.50 -4.71
CA TRP A 57 9.83 13.38 -5.76
C TRP A 57 9.83 14.85 -5.31
N ARG A 58 9.36 15.12 -4.08
CA ARG A 58 9.37 16.46 -3.48
C ARG A 58 10.79 17.01 -3.32
N GLU A 59 11.76 16.18 -2.92
CA GLU A 59 13.15 16.60 -2.78
C GLU A 59 13.78 16.92 -4.13
N ARG A 60 13.56 16.07 -5.15
CA ARG A 60 14.04 16.32 -6.52
C ARG A 60 13.41 17.57 -7.13
N ALA A 61 12.13 17.84 -6.86
CA ALA A 61 11.46 19.04 -7.33
C ALA A 61 12.05 20.31 -6.68
N ARG A 62 12.41 20.25 -5.39
CA ARG A 62 13.08 21.36 -4.70
C ARG A 62 14.48 21.62 -5.26
N ARG A 63 15.28 20.58 -5.50
CA ARG A 63 16.63 20.72 -6.09
C ARG A 63 16.64 21.30 -7.51
N ARG A 64 15.55 21.19 -8.26
CA ARG A 64 15.41 21.77 -9.61
C ARG A 64 14.92 23.23 -9.62
N ARG A 65 14.48 23.75 -8.48
CA ARG A 65 13.98 25.13 -8.32
C ARG A 65 15.05 26.10 -7.82
N ILE A 66 16.23 25.59 -7.49
CA ILE A 66 17.45 26.33 -7.13
C ILE A 66 18.38 26.24 -8.34
#